data_AF-A0A4V4H1B4-F1
#
_entry.id   AF-A0A4V4H1B4-F1
#
_cell.length_a   1.000
_cell.length_b   1.000
_cell.length_c   1.000
_cell.angle_alpha   90.00
_cell.angle_beta   90.00
_cell.angle_gamma   90.00
#
_symmetry.space_group_name_H-M   'P 1'
#
loop_
_entity.id
_entity.type
_entity.pdbx_description
1 polymer ?
#
loop_
_entity_poly.entity_id
_entity_poly.type
_entity_poly.pdbx_seq_one_letter_code
_entity_poly.pdbx_strand_id
1 'polypeptide(L)'
;MLRFLLVSMYELKQFLQIVLWIAIPGTVIAFLVTTFFHYKRKRRNAEGGEPAYMEGGGFHTVVAAEANDNNATQVPDWLASGTNPDNQPLIKKYEQEVRRYRENYATLEQDFRELEGKYSDLLNKAYSTEKQNDDTSARVQLEINGYKLKVNQLQQALETAQANAKLAQGEQKVPEALAQSQQQVQQLQETIQQLQEKLRTQQDQKDKHAAEVTRLENLLKNMEYSAKSAQSESEELQRYFAKQVDELGVQYKNEKGDLALQLQQLQKTVQQLNDEKAALQQKVQAGGEQKHGNYEQQIRELQLLLSKAEEEKATLKNKITDQQYLQDVLQEKKLQIEFLQNQLEQRIRTFREIEKEAADKTVQVQQTQTQKDNFEREMHALKEELQQQREEVAAWQSAVERSREENRQHQDNLRSKTGHIENLERNLHEVQQQQAVLQLVLDDKQNMITSLQESLNREQQKTKDLEGKLITNNQLLSKIYGDLSKSLSNPPAAQQQNGTKLNGTNGSNGHVVNGNGFNLAGSNH
;
A
#
# COMPACT_ATOMS: atom_id res chain seq x y z
N MET A 1 7.35 33.12 79.96
CA MET A 1 8.11 32.42 78.90
C MET A 1 7.24 31.48 78.06
N LEU A 2 6.49 30.51 78.62
CA LEU A 2 5.69 29.55 77.85
C LEU A 2 4.75 30.14 76.76
N ARG A 3 4.13 31.31 76.99
CA ARG A 3 3.29 31.97 75.96
C ARG A 3 4.06 32.43 74.70
N PHE A 4 5.35 32.79 74.81
CA PHE A 4 6.16 33.15 73.64
C PHE A 4 6.52 31.93 72.78
N LEU A 5 6.74 30.76 73.41
CA LEU A 5 6.96 29.50 72.69
C LEU A 5 5.70 29.02 71.92
N LEU A 6 4.51 29.24 72.48
CA LEU A 6 3.24 28.91 71.82
C LEU A 6 2.96 29.80 70.60
N VAL A 7 3.27 31.11 70.67
CA VAL A 7 3.17 32.01 69.51
C VAL A 7 4.16 31.60 68.42
N SER A 8 5.41 31.33 68.79
CA SER A 8 6.44 30.85 67.86
C SER A 8 6.05 29.54 67.14
N MET A 9 5.43 28.58 67.84
CA MET A 9 4.92 27.34 67.22
C MET A 9 3.78 27.58 66.22
N TYR A 10 2.91 28.57 66.48
CA TYR A 10 1.82 28.92 65.55
C TYR A 10 2.36 29.60 64.29
N GLU A 11 3.28 30.56 64.45
CA GLU A 11 3.96 31.22 63.34
C GLU A 11 4.80 30.23 62.51
N LEU A 12 5.51 29.29 63.15
CA LEU A 12 6.25 28.22 62.48
C LEU A 12 5.31 27.34 61.63
N LYS A 13 4.13 27.00 62.15
CA LYS A 13 3.13 26.21 61.42
C LYS A 13 2.58 26.97 60.21
N GLN A 14 2.30 28.26 60.34
CA GLN A 14 1.86 29.10 59.22
C GLN A 14 2.96 29.27 58.17
N PHE A 15 4.21 29.49 58.58
CA PHE A 15 5.37 29.54 57.69
C PHE A 15 5.54 28.22 56.92
N LEU A 16 5.52 27.08 57.62
CA LEU A 16 5.63 25.76 56.99
C LEU A 16 4.48 25.50 56.00
N GLN A 17 3.26 25.95 56.32
CA GLN A 17 2.11 25.86 55.43
C GLN A 17 2.29 26.71 54.16
N ILE A 18 2.78 27.95 54.28
CA ILE A 18 3.07 28.83 53.13
C ILE A 18 4.19 28.23 52.26
N VAL A 19 5.28 27.76 52.87
CA VAL A 19 6.38 27.11 52.16
C VAL A 19 5.90 25.86 51.42
N LEU A 20 5.08 25.01 52.06
CA LEU A 20 4.52 23.81 51.43
C LEU A 20 3.61 24.16 50.23
N TRP A 21 2.78 25.21 50.36
CA TRP A 21 1.91 25.70 49.30
C TRP A 21 2.66 26.29 48.10
N ILE A 22 3.90 26.76 48.27
CA ILE A 22 4.77 27.21 47.16
C ILE A 22 5.61 26.04 46.61
N ALA A 23 6.07 25.15 47.48
CA ALA A 23 6.92 24.02 47.10
C ALA A 23 6.19 22.98 46.23
N ILE A 24 4.92 22.65 46.55
CA ILE A 24 4.16 21.65 45.79
C ILE A 24 3.92 22.06 44.32
N PRO A 25 3.45 23.29 44.00
CA PRO A 25 3.40 23.75 42.61
C PRO A 25 4.78 23.79 41.94
N GLY A 26 5.82 24.21 42.68
CA GLY A 26 7.19 24.26 42.17
C GLY A 26 7.73 22.89 41.74
N THR A 27 7.52 21.84 42.53
CA THR A 27 7.94 20.48 42.19
C THR A 27 7.13 19.90 41.04
N VAL A 28 5.82 20.15 40.97
CA VAL A 28 4.97 19.73 39.84
C VAL A 28 5.42 20.40 38.53
N ILE A 29 5.69 21.70 38.55
CA ILE A 29 6.21 22.43 37.37
C ILE A 29 7.59 21.88 36.97
N ALA A 30 8.50 21.65 37.92
CA ALA A 30 9.82 21.07 37.64
C ALA A 30 9.72 19.66 37.03
N PHE A 31 8.76 18.84 37.49
CA PHE A 31 8.52 17.50 36.96
C PHE A 31 7.90 17.54 35.55
N LEU A 32 6.97 18.47 35.30
CA LEU A 32 6.42 18.69 33.96
C LEU A 32 7.48 19.20 32.98
N VAL A 33 8.35 20.12 33.40
CA VAL A 33 9.45 20.65 32.57
C VAL A 33 10.48 19.56 32.27
N THR A 34 10.90 18.76 33.25
CA THR A 34 11.83 17.64 33.01
C THR A 34 11.20 16.55 32.16
N THR A 35 9.93 16.20 32.38
CA THR A 35 9.18 15.25 31.54
C THR A 35 9.04 15.78 30.10
N PHE A 36 8.74 17.06 29.91
CA PHE A 36 8.65 17.70 28.59
C PHE A 36 10.01 17.74 27.87
N PHE A 37 11.09 18.09 28.57
CA PHE A 37 12.45 18.02 28.00
C PHE A 37 12.84 16.59 27.66
N HIS A 38 12.51 15.61 28.50
CA HIS A 38 12.81 14.21 28.23
C HIS A 38 11.97 13.66 27.07
N TYR A 39 10.70 14.06 26.94
CA TYR A 39 9.83 13.73 25.82
C TYR A 39 10.31 14.42 24.53
N LYS A 40 10.69 15.70 24.57
CA LYS A 40 11.25 16.42 23.41
C LYS A 40 12.59 15.84 22.95
N ARG A 41 13.44 15.41 23.90
CA ARG A 41 14.70 14.70 23.61
C ARG A 41 14.41 13.31 23.04
N LYS A 42 13.50 12.54 23.64
CA LYS A 42 13.09 11.22 23.13
C LYS A 42 12.45 11.31 21.75
N ARG A 43 11.65 12.35 21.48
CA ARG A 43 11.04 12.62 20.17
C ARG A 43 12.08 12.97 19.12
N ARG A 44 13.06 13.85 19.43
CA ARG A 44 14.22 14.06 18.55
C ARG A 44 14.96 12.75 18.24
N ASN A 45 15.19 11.92 19.25
CA ASN A 45 15.84 10.61 19.07
C ASN A 45 14.95 9.55 18.37
N ALA A 46 13.65 9.79 18.19
CA ALA A 46 12.70 8.84 17.59
C ALA A 46 12.24 9.25 16.18
N GLU A 47 12.39 10.53 15.82
CA GLU A 47 12.05 11.09 14.50
C GLU A 47 13.29 11.37 13.63
N GLY A 48 14.45 10.76 13.93
CA GLY A 48 15.64 10.81 13.06
C GLY A 48 16.87 11.55 13.60
N GLY A 49 16.93 11.90 14.88
CA GLY A 49 18.17 12.43 15.47
C GLY A 49 19.22 11.33 15.63
N GLU A 50 20.20 11.30 14.73
CA GLU A 50 21.39 10.45 14.87
C GLU A 50 22.04 10.61 16.26
N PRO A 51 22.57 9.52 16.84
CA PRO A 51 23.38 9.63 18.02
C PRO A 51 24.72 10.29 17.63
N ALA A 52 25.10 11.37 18.32
CA ALA A 52 26.40 12.01 18.14
C ALA A 52 27.54 11.01 18.42
N TYR A 53 28.07 10.41 17.35
CA TYR A 53 29.24 9.54 17.34
C TYR A 53 30.35 10.19 16.50
N MET A 54 31.59 9.77 16.76
CA MET A 54 32.82 10.17 16.04
C MET A 54 33.42 11.53 16.39
N GLU A 55 33.56 11.83 17.68
CA GLU A 55 34.69 12.63 18.18
C GLU A 55 35.51 11.76 19.17
N GLY A 56 36.65 11.23 18.72
CA GLY A 56 37.58 10.44 19.57
C GLY A 56 38.26 9.24 18.88
N GLY A 57 37.63 8.63 17.87
CA GLY A 57 38.18 7.48 17.16
C GLY A 57 39.03 7.87 15.94
N GLY A 58 40.34 8.05 16.11
CA GLY A 58 41.26 8.32 15.00
C GLY A 58 41.40 7.15 14.03
N PHE A 59 40.62 7.15 12.94
CA PHE A 59 40.80 6.24 11.80
C PHE A 59 40.58 7.03 10.49
N HIS A 60 41.64 7.16 9.68
CA HIS A 60 41.71 8.10 8.56
C HIS A 60 40.87 7.70 7.34
N THR A 61 39.63 8.16 7.25
CA THR A 61 38.73 7.91 6.10
C THR A 61 38.98 8.88 4.95
N VAL A 62 39.93 8.57 4.07
CA VAL A 62 40.16 9.35 2.84
C VAL A 62 39.23 8.82 1.73
N VAL A 63 38.01 9.36 1.66
CA VAL A 63 37.05 9.02 0.61
C VAL A 63 37.28 9.89 -0.63
N ALA A 64 37.46 9.25 -1.79
CA ALA A 64 37.66 9.93 -3.05
C ALA A 64 36.43 10.80 -3.42
N ALA A 65 36.66 12.10 -3.60
CA ALA A 65 35.67 13.03 -4.14
C ALA A 65 35.28 12.63 -5.57
N GLU A 66 34.04 12.93 -5.95
CA GLU A 66 33.48 12.51 -7.24
C GLU A 66 34.16 13.20 -8.43
N ALA A 67 34.19 12.49 -9.56
CA ALA A 67 34.87 12.92 -10.77
C ALA A 67 34.10 14.05 -11.46
N ASN A 68 34.53 15.30 -11.23
CA ASN A 68 34.23 16.39 -12.15
C ASN A 68 35.27 16.34 -13.30
N ASP A 69 34.79 16.10 -14.52
CA ASP A 69 35.46 15.33 -15.59
C ASP A 69 36.61 16.06 -16.33
N ASN A 70 37.25 17.06 -15.70
CA ASN A 70 38.28 17.91 -16.32
C ASN A 70 39.47 18.27 -15.42
N ASN A 71 39.56 17.77 -14.18
CA ASN A 71 40.76 17.90 -13.37
C ASN A 71 41.10 16.56 -12.72
N ALA A 72 42.17 15.93 -13.20
CA ALA A 72 42.73 14.73 -12.59
C ALA A 72 43.30 15.06 -11.21
N THR A 73 42.48 14.89 -10.17
CA THR A 73 42.90 14.94 -8.76
C THR A 73 43.90 13.83 -8.51
N GLN A 74 45.18 14.19 -8.60
CA GLN A 74 46.27 13.34 -8.12
C GLN A 74 45.99 13.00 -6.65
N VAL A 75 45.86 11.71 -6.36
CA VAL A 75 45.74 11.21 -4.98
C VAL A 75 46.95 11.74 -4.20
N PRO A 76 46.78 12.31 -2.99
CA PRO A 76 47.88 12.94 -2.27
C PRO A 76 49.11 12.04 -2.16
N ASP A 77 50.26 12.58 -2.57
CA ASP A 77 51.49 11.81 -2.85
C ASP A 77 52.03 11.00 -1.64
N TRP A 78 51.59 11.34 -0.42
CA TRP A 78 51.88 10.60 0.81
C TRP A 78 51.17 9.24 0.92
N LEU A 79 50.04 9.05 0.22
CA LEU A 79 49.40 7.74 0.03
C LEU A 79 50.07 6.93 -1.10
N ALA A 80 50.64 7.61 -2.10
CA ALA A 80 51.36 7.00 -3.21
C ALA A 80 52.81 6.60 -2.85
N SER A 81 53.39 7.17 -1.80
CA SER A 81 54.73 6.81 -1.30
C SER A 81 54.71 5.42 -0.63
N GLY A 82 54.74 4.37 -1.44
CA GLY A 82 54.77 2.95 -1.05
C GLY A 82 56.08 2.48 -0.40
N THR A 83 56.77 3.36 0.33
CA THR A 83 58.08 3.11 0.95
C THR A 83 58.00 2.44 2.33
N ASN A 84 56.81 2.38 2.95
CA ASN A 84 56.58 1.67 4.21
C ASN A 84 55.72 0.41 4.00
N PRO A 85 56.31 -0.81 3.98
CA PRO A 85 55.57 -2.05 3.71
C PRO A 85 54.52 -2.38 4.77
N ASP A 86 54.69 -1.92 6.01
CA ASP A 86 53.78 -2.22 7.13
C ASP A 86 52.39 -1.55 7.01
N ASN A 87 52.24 -0.54 6.14
CA ASN A 87 50.95 0.14 5.93
C ASN A 87 50.06 -0.55 4.85
N GLN A 88 50.61 -1.50 4.07
CA GLN A 88 49.87 -2.31 3.09
C GLN A 88 48.53 -2.91 3.60
N PRO A 89 48.45 -3.59 4.76
CA PRO A 89 47.20 -4.20 5.21
C PRO A 89 46.13 -3.17 5.57
N LEU A 90 46.52 -2.00 6.08
CA LEU A 90 45.57 -0.94 6.43
C LEU A 90 44.98 -0.31 5.16
N ILE A 91 45.81 -0.04 4.15
CA ILE A 91 45.39 0.46 2.83
C ILE A 91 44.46 -0.56 2.15
N LYS A 92 44.81 -1.86 2.15
CA LYS A 92 43.94 -2.91 1.57
C LYS A 92 42.59 -3.01 2.26
N LYS A 93 42.54 -2.92 3.60
CA LYS A 93 41.27 -2.89 4.34
C LYS A 93 40.46 -1.65 3.97
N TYR A 94 41.10 -0.50 3.82
CA TYR A 94 40.47 0.74 3.38
C TYR A 94 39.87 0.62 1.97
N GLU A 95 40.65 0.11 1.02
CA GLU A 95 40.22 -0.09 -0.35
C GLU A 95 39.04 -1.08 -0.42
N GLN A 96 39.05 -2.13 0.41
CA GLN A 96 37.95 -3.08 0.53
C GLN A 96 36.69 -2.45 1.11
N GLU A 97 36.78 -1.64 2.16
CA GLU A 97 35.61 -0.96 2.75
C GLU A 97 35.03 0.08 1.77
N VAL A 98 35.88 0.84 1.05
CA VAL A 98 35.45 1.78 0.01
C VAL A 98 34.78 1.06 -1.17
N ARG A 99 35.29 -0.10 -1.61
CA ARG A 99 34.60 -0.94 -2.61
C ARG A 99 33.24 -1.39 -2.10
N ARG A 100 33.15 -1.86 -0.86
CA ARG A 100 31.89 -2.29 -0.24
C ARG A 100 30.87 -1.15 -0.13
N TYR A 101 31.29 0.07 0.22
CA TYR A 101 30.40 1.23 0.20
C TYR A 101 29.93 1.58 -1.22
N ARG A 102 30.80 1.50 -2.24
CA ARG A 102 30.40 1.68 -3.65
C ARG A 102 29.43 0.60 -4.13
N GLU A 103 29.65 -0.67 -3.77
CA GLU A 103 28.75 -1.78 -4.09
C GLU A 103 27.38 -1.62 -3.43
N ASN A 104 27.35 -1.22 -2.15
CA ASN A 104 26.11 -0.90 -1.44
C ASN A 104 25.38 0.29 -2.09
N TYR A 105 26.09 1.36 -2.45
CA TYR A 105 25.50 2.55 -3.08
C TYR A 105 24.97 2.25 -4.48
N ALA A 106 25.71 1.49 -5.29
CA ALA A 106 25.25 1.04 -6.61
C ALA A 106 24.01 0.12 -6.53
N THR A 107 23.94 -0.72 -5.49
CA THR A 107 22.74 -1.54 -5.21
C THR A 107 21.55 -0.64 -4.82
N LEU A 108 21.76 0.34 -3.95
CA LEU A 108 20.71 1.29 -3.54
C LEU A 108 20.23 2.17 -4.70
N GLU A 109 21.14 2.59 -5.60
CA GLU A 109 20.80 3.33 -6.81
C GLU A 109 19.98 2.46 -7.79
N GLN A 110 20.35 1.19 -7.94
CA GLN A 110 19.57 0.22 -8.73
C GLN A 110 18.17 0.02 -8.15
N ASP A 111 18.05 -0.16 -6.83
CA ASP A 111 16.76 -0.29 -6.13
C ASP A 111 15.91 0.98 -6.31
N PHE A 112 16.52 2.17 -6.25
CA PHE A 112 15.85 3.45 -6.53
C PHE A 112 15.33 3.52 -7.96
N ARG A 113 16.15 3.18 -8.96
CA ARG A 113 15.73 3.16 -10.38
C ARG A 113 14.62 2.13 -10.64
N GLU A 114 14.66 0.97 -9.98
CA GLU A 114 13.58 -0.02 -10.07
C GLU A 114 12.29 0.50 -9.39
N LEU A 115 12.41 1.23 -8.28
CA LEU A 115 11.28 1.88 -7.62
C LEU A 115 10.68 3.00 -8.48
N GLU A 116 11.51 3.85 -9.09
CA GLU A 116 11.09 4.89 -10.06
C GLU A 116 10.39 4.27 -11.28
N GLY A 117 10.94 3.19 -11.83
CA GLY A 117 10.31 2.44 -12.93
C GLY A 117 8.94 1.91 -12.54
N LYS A 118 8.84 1.22 -11.40
CA LYS A 118 7.55 0.74 -10.85
C LYS A 118 6.58 1.88 -10.58
N TYR A 119 7.04 3.03 -10.08
CA TYR A 119 6.20 4.18 -9.81
C TYR A 119 5.72 4.85 -11.11
N SER A 120 6.57 4.92 -12.13
CA SER A 120 6.21 5.37 -13.49
C SER A 120 5.16 4.46 -14.12
N ASP A 121 5.34 3.14 -14.03
CA ASP A 121 4.34 2.16 -14.50
C ASP A 121 3.03 2.26 -13.72
N LEU A 122 3.08 2.43 -12.39
CA LEU A 122 1.90 2.61 -11.56
C LEU A 122 1.15 3.91 -11.92
N LEU A 123 1.89 4.98 -12.17
CA LEU A 123 1.36 6.30 -12.55
C LEU A 123 0.76 6.27 -13.96
N ASN A 124 1.45 5.67 -14.94
CA ASN A 124 0.91 5.44 -16.28
C ASN A 124 -0.36 4.58 -16.25
N LYS A 125 -0.36 3.53 -15.42
CA LYS A 125 -1.53 2.66 -15.21
C LYS A 125 -2.68 3.40 -14.52
N ALA A 126 -2.38 4.25 -13.53
CA ALA A 126 -3.37 5.11 -12.87
C ALA A 126 -3.98 6.09 -13.88
N TYR A 127 -3.18 6.84 -14.64
CA TYR A 127 -3.67 7.76 -15.67
C TYR A 127 -4.49 7.07 -16.77
N SER A 128 -4.08 5.89 -17.25
CA SER A 128 -4.86 5.14 -18.25
C SER A 128 -6.18 4.63 -17.67
N THR A 129 -6.17 4.17 -16.41
CA THR A 129 -7.38 3.68 -15.73
C THR A 129 -8.33 4.83 -15.39
N GLU A 130 -7.81 5.98 -14.97
CA GLU A 130 -8.60 7.17 -14.67
C GLU A 130 -9.25 7.74 -15.95
N LYS A 131 -8.50 7.84 -17.06
CA LYS A 131 -9.06 8.26 -18.34
C LYS A 131 -10.18 7.30 -18.80
N GLN A 132 -9.97 6.00 -18.69
CA GLN A 132 -10.98 5.01 -19.03
C GLN A 132 -12.21 5.10 -18.10
N ASN A 133 -12.01 5.36 -16.80
CA ASN A 133 -13.08 5.57 -15.84
C ASN A 133 -13.88 6.85 -16.14
N ASP A 134 -13.23 7.97 -16.44
CA ASP A 134 -13.90 9.23 -16.78
C ASP A 134 -14.70 9.11 -18.09
N ASP A 135 -14.17 8.43 -19.12
CA ASP A 135 -14.92 8.11 -20.35
C ASP A 135 -16.16 7.24 -20.05
N THR A 136 -16.05 6.24 -19.16
CA THR A 136 -17.23 5.43 -18.75
C THR A 136 -18.23 6.22 -17.92
N SER A 137 -17.77 7.10 -17.03
CA SER A 137 -18.62 7.94 -16.18
C SER A 137 -19.40 8.95 -17.03
N ALA A 138 -18.74 9.62 -17.98
CA ALA A 138 -19.37 10.51 -18.94
C ALA A 138 -20.42 9.78 -19.80
N ARG A 139 -20.12 8.55 -20.23
CA ARG A 139 -21.08 7.71 -20.96
C ARG A 139 -22.29 7.32 -20.10
N VAL A 140 -22.09 6.89 -18.86
CA VAL A 140 -23.20 6.57 -17.92
C VAL A 140 -24.05 7.80 -17.65
N GLN A 141 -23.46 8.99 -17.51
CA GLN A 141 -24.21 10.24 -17.37
C GLN A 141 -25.04 10.58 -18.62
N LEU A 142 -24.50 10.37 -19.82
CA LEU A 142 -25.26 10.50 -21.07
C LEU A 142 -26.43 9.52 -21.16
N GLU A 143 -26.22 8.25 -20.78
CA GLU A 143 -27.28 7.24 -20.72
C GLU A 143 -28.37 7.60 -19.69
N ILE A 144 -28.00 8.05 -18.49
CA ILE A 144 -28.94 8.57 -17.47
C ILE A 144 -29.76 9.75 -18.03
N ASN A 145 -29.13 10.71 -18.71
CA ASN A 145 -29.82 11.87 -19.27
C ASN A 145 -30.77 11.47 -20.42
N GLY A 146 -30.37 10.51 -21.26
CA GLY A 146 -31.23 9.93 -22.29
C GLY A 146 -32.46 9.23 -21.73
N TYR A 147 -32.29 8.40 -20.68
CA TYR A 147 -33.42 7.75 -20.02
C TYR A 147 -34.34 8.74 -19.30
N LYS A 148 -33.80 9.75 -18.63
CA LYS A 148 -34.62 10.83 -18.02
C LYS A 148 -35.47 11.57 -19.06
N LEU A 149 -34.90 11.89 -20.23
CA LEU A 149 -35.64 12.52 -21.32
C LEU A 149 -36.76 11.60 -21.83
N LYS A 150 -36.49 10.30 -21.99
CA LYS A 150 -37.49 9.30 -22.40
C LYS A 150 -38.62 9.12 -21.38
N VAL A 151 -38.30 9.12 -20.08
CA VAL A 151 -39.30 9.10 -19.00
C VAL A 151 -40.19 10.34 -19.07
N ASN A 152 -39.62 11.54 -19.21
CA ASN A 152 -40.41 12.78 -19.34
C ASN A 152 -41.34 12.75 -20.56
N GLN A 153 -40.88 12.25 -21.71
CA GLN A 153 -41.70 12.08 -22.92
C GLN A 153 -42.87 11.09 -22.70
N LEU A 154 -42.61 9.94 -22.07
CA LEU A 154 -43.65 8.96 -21.73
C LEU A 154 -44.64 9.52 -20.70
N GLN A 155 -44.16 10.27 -19.70
CA GLN A 155 -45.00 10.94 -18.69
C GLN A 155 -45.96 11.96 -19.36
N GLN A 156 -45.45 12.79 -20.27
CA GLN A 156 -46.24 13.78 -21.01
C GLN A 156 -47.25 13.10 -21.96
N ALA A 157 -46.87 12.00 -22.61
CA ALA A 157 -47.77 11.20 -23.43
C ALA A 157 -48.88 10.55 -22.60
N LEU A 158 -48.57 10.03 -21.40
CA LEU A 158 -49.53 9.51 -20.42
C LEU A 158 -50.52 10.59 -19.97
N GLU A 159 -50.06 11.78 -19.60
CA GLU A 159 -50.93 12.91 -19.22
C GLU A 159 -51.87 13.32 -20.37
N THR A 160 -51.34 13.41 -21.59
CA THR A 160 -52.13 13.76 -22.78
C THR A 160 -53.17 12.67 -23.10
N ALA A 161 -52.79 11.39 -23.01
CA ALA A 161 -53.71 10.27 -23.21
C ALA A 161 -54.81 10.23 -22.13
N GLN A 162 -54.48 10.49 -20.86
CA GLN A 162 -55.47 10.59 -19.78
C GLN A 162 -56.41 11.78 -19.95
N ALA A 163 -55.91 12.95 -20.38
CA ALA A 163 -56.75 14.11 -20.67
C ALA A 163 -57.73 13.83 -21.81
N ASN A 164 -57.26 13.23 -22.91
CA ASN A 164 -58.10 12.83 -24.04
C ASN A 164 -59.13 11.75 -23.65
N ALA A 165 -58.74 10.77 -22.82
CA ALA A 165 -59.65 9.75 -22.32
C ALA A 165 -60.76 10.30 -21.40
N LYS A 166 -60.48 11.37 -20.64
CA LYS A 166 -61.51 12.07 -19.84
C LYS A 166 -62.50 12.87 -20.70
N LEU A 167 -62.10 13.31 -21.90
CA LEU A 167 -62.95 14.01 -22.85
C LEU A 167 -63.79 13.04 -23.70
N ALA A 168 -63.26 11.87 -24.03
CA ALA A 168 -63.96 10.82 -24.76
C ALA A 168 -64.71 9.88 -23.79
N GLN A 169 -65.97 10.20 -23.46
CA GLN A 169 -66.85 9.39 -22.60
C GLN A 169 -67.32 8.05 -23.24
N GLY A 170 -66.46 7.35 -23.97
CA GLY A 170 -66.70 6.04 -24.57
C GLY A 170 -65.83 4.96 -23.92
N GLU A 171 -66.40 4.21 -22.99
CA GLU A 171 -65.68 3.16 -22.25
C GLU A 171 -65.22 2.00 -23.15
N GLN A 172 -63.98 1.54 -22.94
CA GLN A 172 -63.56 0.13 -22.71
C GLN A 172 -62.17 -0.25 -23.25
N LYS A 173 -61.56 0.48 -24.20
CA LYS A 173 -60.28 0.06 -24.83
C LYS A 173 -59.01 0.86 -24.47
N VAL A 174 -59.13 1.92 -23.67
CA VAL A 174 -57.97 2.73 -23.23
C VAL A 174 -57.12 2.14 -22.07
N PRO A 175 -57.63 1.29 -21.13
CA PRO A 175 -56.87 1.02 -19.90
C PRO A 175 -55.60 0.17 -20.10
N GLU A 176 -55.55 -0.71 -21.10
CA GLU A 176 -54.43 -1.66 -21.27
C GLU A 176 -53.15 -0.98 -21.78
N ALA A 177 -53.24 -0.13 -22.81
CA ALA A 177 -52.09 0.63 -23.30
C ALA A 177 -51.57 1.64 -22.24
N LEU A 178 -52.47 2.16 -21.40
CA LEU A 178 -52.10 3.04 -20.28
C LEU A 178 -51.30 2.26 -19.22
N ALA A 179 -51.73 1.05 -18.87
CA ALA A 179 -51.04 0.18 -17.92
C ALA A 179 -49.65 -0.24 -18.42
N GLN A 180 -49.54 -0.63 -19.70
CA GLN A 180 -48.24 -0.96 -20.32
C GLN A 180 -47.28 0.24 -20.30
N SER A 181 -47.76 1.44 -20.61
CA SER A 181 -46.93 2.66 -20.58
C SER A 181 -46.50 3.02 -19.15
N GLN A 182 -47.37 2.85 -18.14
CA GLN A 182 -46.99 3.01 -16.73
C GLN A 182 -45.93 2.00 -16.28
N GLN A 183 -46.05 0.73 -16.67
CA GLN A 183 -45.05 -0.30 -16.36
C GLN A 183 -43.69 0.02 -17.01
N GLN A 184 -43.69 0.51 -18.26
CA GLN A 184 -42.45 0.94 -18.93
C GLN A 184 -41.80 2.15 -18.23
N VAL A 185 -42.60 3.10 -17.73
CA VAL A 185 -42.08 4.22 -16.92
C VAL A 185 -41.44 3.73 -15.62
N GLN A 186 -42.06 2.77 -14.92
CA GLN A 186 -41.49 2.18 -13.70
C GLN A 186 -40.15 1.50 -13.97
N GLN A 187 -40.07 0.64 -14.99
CA GLN A 187 -38.81 -0.03 -15.38
C GLN A 187 -37.69 0.96 -15.74
N LEU A 188 -38.02 2.05 -16.43
CA LEU A 188 -37.05 3.11 -16.74
C LEU A 188 -36.63 3.89 -15.49
N GLN A 189 -37.52 4.13 -14.53
CA GLN A 189 -37.18 4.76 -13.25
C GLN A 189 -36.25 3.88 -12.40
N GLU A 190 -36.51 2.58 -12.31
CA GLU A 190 -35.62 1.60 -11.66
C GLU A 190 -34.23 1.56 -12.33
N THR A 191 -34.20 1.53 -13.67
CA THR A 191 -32.94 1.56 -14.44
C THR A 191 -32.14 2.85 -14.16
N ILE A 192 -32.82 4.01 -14.08
CA ILE A 192 -32.17 5.28 -13.73
C ILE A 192 -31.61 5.24 -12.30
N GLN A 193 -32.33 4.68 -11.32
CA GLN A 193 -31.84 4.54 -9.96
C GLN A 193 -30.59 3.66 -9.89
N GLN A 194 -30.60 2.49 -10.56
CA GLN A 194 -29.44 1.59 -10.61
C GLN A 194 -28.20 2.26 -11.26
N LEU A 195 -28.40 3.01 -12.35
CA LEU A 195 -27.31 3.77 -12.98
C LEU A 195 -26.80 4.92 -12.09
N GLN A 196 -27.68 5.58 -11.33
CA GLN A 196 -27.27 6.61 -10.37
C GLN A 196 -26.49 6.02 -9.18
N GLU A 197 -26.87 4.86 -8.66
CA GLU A 197 -26.13 4.16 -7.62
C GLU A 197 -24.77 3.65 -8.11
N LYS A 198 -24.71 3.14 -9.34
CA LYS A 198 -23.45 2.78 -10.00
C LYS A 198 -22.52 3.97 -10.19
N LEU A 199 -23.06 5.13 -10.60
CA LEU A 199 -22.28 6.36 -10.73
C LEU A 199 -21.75 6.85 -9.37
N ARG A 200 -22.57 6.76 -8.31
CA ARG A 200 -22.16 7.11 -6.94
C ARG A 200 -21.06 6.20 -6.41
N THR A 201 -21.21 4.89 -6.55
CA THR A 201 -20.18 3.93 -6.10
C THR A 201 -18.87 4.07 -6.88
N GLN A 202 -18.92 4.42 -8.17
CA GLN A 202 -17.73 4.76 -8.96
C GLN A 202 -17.07 6.06 -8.48
N GLN A 203 -17.85 7.09 -8.08
CA GLN A 203 -17.31 8.31 -7.48
C GLN A 203 -16.66 8.03 -6.11
N ASP A 204 -17.32 7.28 -5.23
CA ASP A 204 -16.77 6.88 -3.92
C ASP A 204 -15.45 6.08 -4.07
N GLN A 205 -15.28 5.33 -5.16
CA GLN A 205 -14.01 4.68 -5.52
C GLN A 205 -12.96 5.68 -6.01
N LYS A 206 -13.33 6.64 -6.87
CA LYS A 206 -12.42 7.70 -7.34
C LYS A 206 -11.87 8.53 -6.17
N ASP A 207 -12.74 8.91 -5.23
CA ASP A 207 -12.37 9.68 -4.04
C ASP A 207 -11.42 8.89 -3.11
N LYS A 208 -11.63 7.58 -2.95
CA LYS A 208 -10.71 6.68 -2.22
C LYS A 208 -9.34 6.60 -2.88
N HIS A 209 -9.28 6.41 -4.19
CA HIS A 209 -8.01 6.36 -4.91
C HIS A 209 -7.27 7.71 -4.87
N ALA A 210 -7.97 8.85 -4.97
CA ALA A 210 -7.38 10.17 -4.80
C ALA A 210 -6.76 10.37 -3.40
N ALA A 211 -7.43 9.89 -2.35
CA ALA A 211 -6.90 9.90 -0.99
C ALA A 211 -5.67 8.98 -0.83
N GLU A 212 -5.66 7.82 -1.48
CA GLU A 212 -4.52 6.90 -1.51
C GLU A 212 -3.30 7.48 -2.24
N VAL A 213 -3.50 8.09 -3.41
CA VAL A 213 -2.45 8.83 -4.15
C VAL A 213 -1.87 9.94 -3.26
N THR A 214 -2.73 10.74 -2.62
CA THR A 214 -2.29 11.79 -1.68
C THR A 214 -1.48 11.22 -0.51
N ARG A 215 -1.82 10.03 0.00
CA ARG A 215 -1.04 9.35 1.05
C ARG A 215 0.33 8.89 0.55
N LEU A 216 0.40 8.34 -0.67
CA LEU A 216 1.66 7.88 -1.28
C LEU A 216 2.59 9.05 -1.63
N GLU A 217 2.05 10.17 -2.12
CA GLU A 217 2.84 11.39 -2.34
C GLU A 217 3.46 11.94 -1.05
N ASN A 218 2.71 11.92 0.06
CA ASN A 218 3.22 12.35 1.35
C ASN A 218 4.28 11.37 1.90
N LEU A 219 4.14 10.07 1.65
CA LEU A 219 5.18 9.07 1.97
C LEU A 219 6.45 9.33 1.16
N LEU A 220 6.34 9.54 -0.16
CA LEU A 220 7.48 9.88 -1.02
C LEU A 220 8.20 11.15 -0.56
N LYS A 221 7.46 12.24 -0.28
CA LYS A 221 8.06 13.48 0.25
C LYS A 221 8.81 13.23 1.56
N ASN A 222 8.26 12.43 2.47
CA ASN A 222 8.96 12.08 3.72
C ASN A 222 10.24 11.27 3.46
N MET A 223 10.24 10.33 2.51
CA MET A 223 11.45 9.61 2.11
C MET A 223 12.48 10.53 1.41
N GLU A 224 12.02 11.46 0.58
CA GLU A 224 12.88 12.46 -0.09
C GLU A 224 13.54 13.39 0.92
N TYR A 225 12.80 13.86 1.94
CA TYR A 225 13.37 14.62 3.06
C TYR A 225 14.39 13.79 3.86
N SER A 226 14.10 12.52 4.13
CA SER A 226 15.02 11.60 4.82
C SER A 226 16.32 11.40 4.03
N ALA A 227 16.21 11.14 2.72
CA ALA A 227 17.36 10.99 1.83
C ALA A 227 18.21 12.26 1.74
N LYS A 228 17.58 13.44 1.68
CA LYS A 228 18.29 14.73 1.69
C LYS A 228 18.96 15.02 3.05
N SER A 229 18.36 14.62 4.18
CA SER A 229 19.00 14.71 5.50
C SER A 229 20.26 13.86 5.54
N ALA A 230 20.14 12.56 5.20
CA ALA A 230 21.26 11.62 5.18
C ALA A 230 22.38 12.03 4.20
N GLN A 231 22.03 12.62 3.05
CA GLN A 231 23.01 13.20 2.14
C GLN A 231 23.76 14.38 2.80
N SER A 232 23.05 15.30 3.45
CA SER A 232 23.68 16.44 4.12
C SER A 232 24.57 16.03 5.29
N GLU A 233 24.15 15.03 6.07
CA GLU A 233 24.92 14.41 7.16
C GLU A 233 26.20 13.73 6.61
N SER A 234 26.09 13.03 5.47
CA SER A 234 27.24 12.45 4.78
C SER A 234 28.22 13.52 4.26
N GLU A 235 27.73 14.62 3.70
CA GLU A 235 28.56 15.76 3.28
C GLU A 235 29.25 16.45 4.48
N GLU A 236 28.56 16.61 5.62
CA GLU A 236 29.15 17.17 6.84
C GLU A 236 30.22 16.25 7.44
N LEU A 237 29.97 14.94 7.50
CA LEU A 237 30.97 13.94 7.89
C LEU A 237 32.19 13.97 6.96
N GLN A 238 31.98 14.06 5.64
CA GLN A 238 33.08 14.13 4.67
C GLN A 238 33.92 15.41 4.85
N ARG A 239 33.28 16.55 5.16
CA ARG A 239 33.98 17.81 5.51
C ARG A 239 34.75 17.68 6.82
N TYR A 240 34.19 17.02 7.83
CA TYR A 240 34.88 16.76 9.10
C TYR A 240 36.12 15.89 8.91
N PHE A 241 36.01 14.78 8.17
CA PHE A 241 37.16 13.92 7.85
C PHE A 241 38.23 14.65 7.01
N ALA A 242 37.84 15.43 6.01
CA ALA A 242 38.78 16.24 5.23
C ALA A 242 39.58 17.21 6.13
N LYS A 243 38.88 17.94 7.02
CA LYS A 243 39.51 18.84 7.99
C LYS A 243 40.45 18.11 8.96
N GLN A 244 40.04 16.93 9.45
CA GLN A 244 40.87 16.11 10.35
C GLN A 244 42.14 15.59 9.64
N VAL A 245 42.05 15.20 8.37
CA VAL A 245 43.20 14.79 7.55
C VAL A 245 44.15 15.96 7.31
N ASP A 246 43.64 17.16 7.01
CA ASP A 246 44.45 18.37 6.85
C ASP A 246 45.15 18.77 8.17
N GLU A 247 44.44 18.74 9.30
CA GLU A 247 44.99 19.04 10.62
C GLU A 247 46.12 18.06 11.01
N LEU A 248 45.92 16.76 10.82
CA LEU A 248 46.94 15.74 11.07
C LEU A 248 48.11 15.83 10.07
N GLY A 249 47.85 16.21 8.82
CA GLY A 249 48.89 16.49 7.82
C GLY A 249 49.77 17.68 8.22
N VAL A 250 49.19 18.74 8.78
CA VAL A 250 49.92 19.89 9.34
C VAL A 250 50.70 19.49 10.59
N GLN A 251 50.10 18.73 11.52
CA GLN A 251 50.81 18.24 12.72
C GLN A 251 52.04 17.41 12.34
N TYR A 252 51.89 16.39 11.49
CA TYR A 252 52.99 15.54 11.05
C TYR A 252 54.11 16.34 10.34
N LYS A 253 53.74 17.34 9.55
CA LYS A 253 54.70 18.24 8.88
C LYS A 253 55.50 19.08 9.90
N ASN A 254 54.85 19.55 10.96
CA ASN A 254 55.48 20.31 12.03
C ASN A 254 56.41 19.41 12.87
N GLU A 255 55.92 18.26 13.34
CA GLU A 255 56.72 17.28 14.10
C GLU A 255 57.96 16.83 13.32
N LYS A 256 57.82 16.57 12.01
CA LYS A 256 58.95 16.25 11.13
C LYS A 256 59.97 17.41 11.04
N GLY A 257 59.50 18.66 11.07
CA GLY A 257 60.35 19.84 11.13
C GLY A 257 61.11 19.97 12.45
N ASP A 258 60.41 19.76 13.57
CA ASP A 258 61.00 19.82 14.92
C ASP A 258 62.01 18.69 15.15
N LEU A 259 61.72 17.47 14.69
CA LEU A 259 62.66 16.34 14.73
C LEU A 259 63.89 16.59 13.85
N ALA A 260 63.73 17.21 12.68
CA ALA A 260 64.87 17.61 11.84
C ALA A 260 65.74 18.68 12.51
N LEU A 261 65.14 19.65 13.20
CA LEU A 261 65.85 20.65 14.00
C LEU A 261 66.59 20.02 15.20
N GLN A 262 65.96 19.07 15.90
CA GLN A 262 66.61 18.34 17.00
C GLN A 262 67.81 17.52 16.51
N LEU A 263 67.68 16.81 15.39
CA LEU A 263 68.80 16.08 14.76
C LEU A 263 69.94 17.03 14.38
N GLN A 264 69.63 18.20 13.81
CA GLN A 264 70.64 19.22 13.47
C GLN A 264 71.35 19.77 14.71
N GLN A 265 70.64 20.02 15.80
CA GLN A 265 71.24 20.45 17.07
C GLN A 265 72.14 19.37 17.67
N LEU A 266 71.70 18.11 17.66
CA LEU A 266 72.44 16.98 18.21
C LEU A 266 73.71 16.68 17.41
N GLN A 267 73.66 16.84 16.08
CA GLN A 267 74.84 16.77 15.21
C GLN A 267 75.87 17.87 15.56
N LYS A 268 75.40 19.08 15.92
CA LYS A 268 76.26 20.20 16.31
C LYS A 268 76.91 20.00 17.69
N THR A 269 76.21 19.42 18.67
CA THR A 269 76.80 19.13 19.99
C THR A 269 77.82 17.98 19.94
N VAL A 270 77.57 16.95 19.12
CA VAL A 270 78.56 15.89 18.85
C VAL A 270 79.84 16.45 18.22
N GLN A 271 79.72 17.43 17.32
CA GLN A 271 80.89 18.13 16.75
C GLN A 271 81.70 18.84 17.86
N GLN A 272 81.05 19.62 18.72
CA GLN A 272 81.69 20.38 19.80
C GLN A 272 82.42 19.47 20.81
N LEU A 273 81.82 18.33 21.18
CA LEU A 273 82.44 17.38 22.11
C LEU A 273 83.68 16.70 21.53
N ASN A 274 83.74 16.48 20.20
CA ASN A 274 84.94 15.98 19.54
C ASN A 274 86.07 17.02 19.56
N ASP A 275 85.76 18.29 19.33
CA ASP A 275 86.74 19.39 19.38
C ASP A 275 87.31 19.58 20.80
N GLU A 276 86.45 19.55 21.84
CA GLU A 276 86.87 19.66 23.24
C GLU A 276 87.73 18.46 23.70
N LYS A 277 87.38 17.25 23.27
CA LYS A 277 88.17 16.03 23.55
C LYS A 277 89.59 16.16 23.00
N ALA A 278 89.75 16.70 21.79
CA ALA A 278 91.08 16.93 21.20
C ALA A 278 91.90 17.95 22.02
N ALA A 279 91.27 19.03 22.48
CA ALA A 279 91.94 20.05 23.31
C ALA A 279 92.37 19.54 24.68
N LEU A 280 91.57 18.69 25.34
CA LEU A 280 91.93 18.06 26.62
C LEU A 280 93.10 17.07 26.46
N GLN A 281 93.10 16.28 25.38
CA GLN A 281 94.17 15.33 25.07
C GLN A 281 95.53 16.01 24.86
N GLN A 282 95.52 17.27 24.39
CA GLN A 282 96.71 18.11 24.23
C GLN A 282 97.22 18.68 25.57
N LYS A 283 96.34 19.01 26.52
CA LYS A 283 96.74 19.53 27.85
C LYS A 283 97.40 18.46 28.75
N VAL A 284 96.99 17.20 28.65
CA VAL A 284 97.55 16.10 29.47
C VAL A 284 99.02 15.81 29.13
N GLN A 285 99.49 16.17 27.93
CA GLN A 285 100.88 15.95 27.50
C GLN A 285 101.88 16.99 28.05
N ALA A 286 101.41 18.03 28.75
CA ALA A 286 102.21 19.23 29.04
C ALA A 286 102.60 19.45 30.53
N GLY A 287 102.29 18.53 31.44
CA GLY A 287 102.32 18.80 32.88
C GLY A 287 102.92 17.72 33.77
N GLY A 288 104.24 17.76 33.99
CA GLY A 288 104.86 17.13 35.16
C GLY A 288 106.39 17.04 35.10
N GLU A 289 107.10 17.58 36.11
CA GLU A 289 108.24 16.94 36.79
C GLU A 289 108.87 17.77 37.94
N GLN A 290 109.19 17.09 39.07
CA GLN A 290 110.30 17.31 40.03
C GLN A 290 110.40 18.60 40.92
N LYS A 291 111.29 18.70 41.94
CA LYS A 291 111.43 18.01 43.27
C LYS A 291 112.61 18.63 44.12
N HIS A 292 112.72 18.29 45.42
CA HIS A 292 113.90 18.34 46.34
C HIS A 292 114.21 19.56 47.28
N GLY A 293 114.89 19.28 48.42
CA GLY A 293 115.45 20.20 49.44
C GLY A 293 116.50 19.53 50.38
N ASN A 294 116.85 20.11 51.56
CA ASN A 294 117.33 19.34 52.77
C ASN A 294 117.34 20.07 54.15
N TYR A 295 116.62 21.19 54.37
CA TYR A 295 115.93 21.33 55.68
C TYR A 295 114.80 20.30 55.79
N GLU A 296 114.31 19.92 54.60
CA GLU A 296 113.66 18.69 54.18
C GLU A 296 114.38 17.42 54.72
N GLN A 297 114.63 17.31 56.03
CA GLN A 297 114.81 16.04 56.74
C GLN A 297 113.95 16.03 58.01
N GLN A 298 114.07 17.03 58.89
CA GLN A 298 113.06 17.31 59.93
C GLN A 298 111.85 18.08 59.37
N ILE A 299 112.07 18.95 58.37
CA ILE A 299 110.98 19.38 57.49
C ILE A 299 110.49 18.21 56.64
N ARG A 300 111.27 17.16 56.31
CA ARG A 300 110.71 15.95 55.66
C ARG A 300 109.80 15.17 56.61
N GLU A 301 110.08 15.13 57.91
CA GLU A 301 109.23 14.43 58.90
C GLU A 301 107.99 15.25 59.30
N LEU A 302 108.15 16.56 59.50
CA LEU A 302 107.00 17.47 59.64
C LEU A 302 106.20 17.60 58.35
N GLN A 303 106.82 17.58 57.16
CA GLN A 303 106.13 17.42 55.86
C GLN A 303 105.64 16.00 55.63
N LEU A 304 106.14 14.96 56.31
CA LEU A 304 105.57 13.61 56.21
C LEU A 304 104.30 13.56 57.04
N LEU A 305 104.29 14.19 58.22
CA LEU A 305 103.09 14.35 59.03
C LEU A 305 102.12 15.37 58.41
N LEU A 306 102.59 16.46 57.80
CA LEU A 306 101.75 17.37 57.01
C LEU A 306 101.24 16.71 55.73
N SER A 307 102.08 16.04 54.93
CA SER A 307 101.66 15.29 53.73
C SER A 307 100.68 14.19 54.12
N LYS A 308 100.92 13.46 55.21
CA LYS A 308 99.98 12.44 55.68
C LYS A 308 98.68 13.05 56.23
N ALA A 309 98.73 14.18 56.93
CA ALA A 309 97.53 14.89 57.37
C ALA A 309 96.80 15.58 56.20
N GLU A 310 97.51 15.99 55.15
CA GLU A 310 96.99 16.55 53.90
C GLU A 310 96.42 15.45 53.00
N GLU A 311 97.01 14.25 52.98
CA GLU A 311 96.49 13.03 52.37
C GLU A 311 95.26 12.50 53.13
N GLU A 312 95.28 12.49 54.47
CA GLU A 312 94.11 12.15 55.29
C GLU A 312 93.00 13.20 55.12
N LYS A 313 93.33 14.50 55.07
CA LYS A 313 92.39 15.57 54.76
C LYS A 313 91.87 15.48 53.32
N ALA A 314 92.71 15.12 52.34
CA ALA A 314 92.33 14.94 50.95
C ALA A 314 91.46 13.70 50.77
N THR A 315 91.78 12.59 51.42
CA THR A 315 90.95 11.37 51.38
C THR A 315 89.63 11.53 52.14
N LEU A 316 89.60 12.29 53.25
CA LEU A 316 88.36 12.68 53.91
C LEU A 316 87.53 13.64 53.04
N LYS A 317 88.17 14.61 52.39
CA LYS A 317 87.50 15.51 51.44
C LYS A 317 86.94 14.73 50.24
N ASN A 318 87.69 13.77 49.70
CA ASN A 318 87.24 12.88 48.63
C ASN A 318 86.07 12.02 49.10
N LYS A 319 86.11 11.44 50.31
CA LYS A 319 84.97 10.71 50.89
C LYS A 319 83.72 11.59 51.06
N ILE A 320 83.89 12.87 51.41
CA ILE A 320 82.77 13.84 51.48
C ILE A 320 82.22 14.12 50.08
N THR A 321 83.07 14.30 49.06
CA THR A 321 82.58 14.47 47.67
C THR A 321 81.95 13.19 47.11
N ASP A 322 82.45 12.01 47.48
CA ASP A 322 81.88 10.72 47.09
C ASP A 322 80.52 10.50 47.76
N GLN A 323 80.36 10.92 49.02
CA GLN A 323 79.06 10.92 49.71
C GLN A 323 78.07 11.89 49.07
N GLN A 324 78.50 13.09 48.71
CA GLN A 324 77.67 14.06 47.98
C GLN A 324 77.24 13.49 46.63
N TYR A 325 78.17 12.90 45.87
CA TYR A 325 77.87 12.23 44.60
C TYR A 325 76.89 11.07 44.76
N LEU A 326 77.06 10.22 45.80
CA LEU A 326 76.09 9.14 46.09
C LEU A 326 74.71 9.69 46.43
N GLN A 327 74.63 10.82 47.16
CA GLN A 327 73.37 11.47 47.49
C GLN A 327 72.69 12.04 46.24
N ASP A 328 73.44 12.70 45.37
CA ASP A 328 72.94 13.26 44.11
C ASP A 328 72.44 12.13 43.18
N VAL A 329 73.19 11.03 43.05
CA VAL A 329 72.78 9.82 42.29
C VAL A 329 71.55 9.16 42.90
N LEU A 330 71.44 9.08 44.23
CA LEU A 330 70.27 8.51 44.90
C LEU A 330 69.03 9.39 44.68
N GLN A 331 69.18 10.71 44.68
CA GLN A 331 68.11 11.66 44.37
C GLN A 331 67.70 11.59 42.89
N GLU A 332 68.65 11.46 41.96
CA GLU A 332 68.38 11.22 40.54
C GLU A 332 67.62 9.90 40.33
N LYS A 333 68.04 8.81 40.96
CA LYS A 333 67.36 7.51 40.89
C LYS A 333 65.96 7.56 41.50
N LYS A 334 65.75 8.32 42.57
CA LYS A 334 64.42 8.56 43.13
C LYS A 334 63.50 9.27 42.13
N LEU A 335 63.98 10.33 41.48
CA LEU A 335 63.23 11.04 40.44
C LEU A 335 62.93 10.15 39.23
N GLN A 336 63.86 9.27 38.83
CA GLN A 336 63.62 8.28 37.77
C GLN A 336 62.54 7.26 38.16
N ILE A 337 62.51 6.80 39.42
CA ILE A 337 61.46 5.90 39.92
C ILE A 337 60.10 6.61 39.95
N GLU A 338 60.02 7.83 40.48
CA GLU A 338 58.78 8.63 40.52
C GLU A 338 58.24 8.92 39.11
N PHE A 339 59.12 9.23 38.15
CA PHE A 339 58.78 9.41 36.75
C PHE A 339 58.19 8.14 36.12
N LEU A 340 58.83 6.98 36.31
CA LEU A 340 58.35 5.70 35.80
C LEU A 340 57.03 5.26 36.46
N GLN A 341 56.85 5.52 37.76
CA GLN A 341 55.58 5.29 38.46
C GLN A 341 54.45 6.14 37.88
N ASN A 342 54.69 7.43 37.63
CA ASN A 342 53.70 8.32 37.01
C ASN A 342 53.34 7.87 35.58
N GLN A 343 54.33 7.46 34.76
CA GLN A 343 54.07 6.89 33.43
C GLN A 343 53.25 5.59 33.50
N LEU A 344 53.50 4.72 34.48
CA LEU A 344 52.75 3.49 34.69
C LEU A 344 51.29 3.80 35.10
N GLU A 345 51.09 4.73 36.04
CA GLU A 345 49.76 5.18 36.45
C GLU A 345 48.96 5.77 35.29
N GLN A 346 49.58 6.63 34.47
CA GLN A 346 48.93 7.19 33.28
C GLN A 346 48.48 6.09 32.32
N ARG A 347 49.37 5.13 32.00
CA ARG A 347 48.99 3.96 31.18
C ARG A 347 47.83 3.17 31.78
N ILE A 348 47.84 2.90 33.09
CA ILE A 348 46.74 2.16 33.76
C ILE A 348 45.42 2.92 33.68
N ARG A 349 45.43 4.26 33.80
CA ARG A 349 44.23 5.09 33.63
C ARG A 349 43.71 5.01 32.19
N THR A 350 44.57 5.19 31.19
CA THR A 350 44.20 5.07 29.77
C THR A 350 43.67 3.67 29.42
N PHE A 351 44.29 2.59 29.93
CA PHE A 351 43.81 1.23 29.70
C PHE A 351 42.40 1.00 30.28
N ARG A 352 42.10 1.52 31.49
CA ARG A 352 40.76 1.43 32.08
C ARG A 352 39.71 2.24 31.33
N GLU A 353 40.10 3.37 30.75
CA GLU A 353 39.23 4.20 29.93
C GLU A 353 38.87 3.49 28.62
N ILE A 354 39.86 2.90 27.95
CA ILE A 354 39.67 2.05 26.75
C ILE A 354 38.84 0.80 27.08
N GLU A 355 39.08 0.14 28.21
CA GLU A 355 38.32 -1.03 28.66
C GLU A 355 36.84 -0.69 28.89
N LYS A 356 36.57 0.47 29.51
CA LYS A 356 35.21 0.98 29.68
C LYS A 356 34.56 1.33 28.34
N GLU A 357 35.28 2.03 27.45
CA GLU A 357 34.76 2.38 26.12
C GLU A 357 34.44 1.13 25.28
N ALA A 358 35.27 0.08 25.38
CA ALA A 358 35.03 -1.20 24.74
C ALA A 358 33.79 -1.92 25.31
N ALA A 359 33.56 -1.85 26.62
CA ALA A 359 32.35 -2.37 27.26
C ALA A 359 31.09 -1.60 26.80
N ASP A 360 31.14 -0.27 26.80
CA ASP A 360 30.04 0.60 26.34
C ASP A 360 29.71 0.35 24.85
N LYS A 361 30.73 0.21 23.98
CA LYS A 361 30.57 -0.19 22.57
C LYS A 361 29.99 -1.60 22.41
N THR A 362 30.36 -2.55 23.27
CA THR A 362 29.79 -3.91 23.24
C THR A 362 28.30 -3.89 23.55
N VAL A 363 27.87 -3.09 24.54
CA VAL A 363 26.45 -2.88 24.85
C VAL A 363 25.72 -2.20 23.69
N GLN A 364 26.33 -1.21 23.04
CA GLN A 364 25.75 -0.56 21.85
C GLN A 364 25.53 -1.57 20.71
N VAL A 365 26.53 -2.38 20.37
CA VAL A 365 26.42 -3.43 19.33
C VAL A 365 25.29 -4.41 19.67
N GLN A 366 25.15 -4.80 20.93
CA GLN A 366 24.05 -5.69 21.36
C GLN A 366 22.66 -5.02 21.20
N GLN A 367 22.55 -3.71 21.48
CA GLN A 367 21.32 -2.95 21.27
C GLN A 367 20.98 -2.83 19.78
N THR A 368 21.95 -2.50 18.93
CA THR A 368 21.77 -2.44 17.47
C THR A 368 21.40 -3.80 16.89
N GLN A 369 22.01 -4.90 17.36
CA GLN A 369 21.61 -6.26 16.96
C GLN A 369 20.16 -6.56 17.37
N THR A 370 19.75 -6.19 18.59
CA THR A 370 18.36 -6.38 19.04
C THR A 370 17.36 -5.58 18.19
N GLN A 371 17.73 -4.36 17.78
CA GLN A 371 16.92 -3.55 16.86
C GLN A 371 16.83 -4.19 15.48
N LYS A 372 17.95 -4.66 14.93
CA LYS A 372 17.99 -5.41 13.67
C LYS A 372 17.06 -6.62 13.72
N ASP A 373 17.15 -7.44 14.77
CA ASP A 373 16.31 -8.64 14.94
C ASP A 373 14.81 -8.30 15.07
N ASN A 374 14.47 -7.10 15.57
CA ASN A 374 13.09 -6.61 15.59
C ASN A 374 12.62 -6.19 14.20
N PHE A 375 13.43 -5.41 13.45
CA PHE A 375 13.10 -5.03 12.08
C PHE A 375 12.99 -6.24 11.15
N GLU A 376 13.85 -7.26 11.29
CA GLU A 376 13.73 -8.50 10.52
C GLU A 376 12.40 -9.21 10.82
N ARG A 377 11.93 -9.22 12.08
CA ARG A 377 10.61 -9.76 12.45
C ARG A 377 9.45 -8.95 11.86
N GLU A 378 9.50 -7.63 11.88
CA GLU A 378 8.49 -6.76 11.25
C GLU A 378 8.45 -6.97 9.72
N MET A 379 9.62 -7.09 9.10
CA MET A 379 9.74 -7.31 7.65
C MET A 379 9.26 -8.71 7.22
N HIS A 380 9.40 -9.72 8.10
CA HIS A 380 8.76 -11.03 7.92
C HIS A 380 7.24 -10.97 8.04
N ALA A 381 6.69 -10.26 9.04
CA ALA A 381 5.25 -10.10 9.21
C ALA A 381 4.60 -9.38 8.00
N LEU A 382 5.22 -8.32 7.49
CA LEU A 382 4.75 -7.61 6.28
C LEU A 382 4.80 -8.48 5.01
N LYS A 383 5.79 -9.38 4.89
CA LYS A 383 5.85 -10.36 3.79
C LYS A 383 4.74 -11.38 3.88
N GLU A 384 4.40 -11.84 5.09
CA GLU A 384 3.30 -12.76 5.33
C GLU A 384 1.94 -12.11 5.02
N GLU A 385 1.70 -10.87 5.48
CA GLU A 385 0.50 -10.10 5.14
C GLU A 385 0.36 -9.90 3.62
N LEU A 386 1.44 -9.52 2.92
CA LEU A 386 1.44 -9.35 1.47
C LEU A 386 1.21 -10.68 0.72
N GLN A 387 1.63 -11.81 1.29
CA GLN A 387 1.30 -13.14 0.75
C GLN A 387 -0.19 -13.45 0.95
N GLN A 388 -0.74 -13.22 2.15
CA GLN A 388 -2.17 -13.43 2.44
C GLN A 388 -3.05 -12.57 1.51
N GLN A 389 -2.72 -11.30 1.28
CA GLN A 389 -3.44 -10.44 0.33
C GLN A 389 -3.38 -10.97 -1.12
N ARG A 390 -2.26 -11.57 -1.56
CA ARG A 390 -2.16 -12.20 -2.88
C ARG A 390 -3.05 -13.43 -3.00
N GLU A 391 -3.10 -14.26 -1.94
CA GLU A 391 -3.97 -15.43 -1.87
C GLU A 391 -5.46 -15.02 -1.86
N GLU A 392 -5.82 -13.96 -1.14
CA GLU A 392 -7.18 -13.40 -1.16
C GLU A 392 -7.58 -12.88 -2.55
N VAL A 393 -6.71 -12.11 -3.22
CA VAL A 393 -6.93 -11.63 -4.59
C VAL A 393 -7.11 -12.78 -5.58
N ALA A 394 -6.32 -13.86 -5.45
CA ALA A 394 -6.47 -15.06 -6.27
C ALA A 394 -7.81 -15.79 -6.01
N ALA A 395 -8.26 -15.84 -4.76
CA ALA A 395 -9.57 -16.38 -4.39
C ALA A 395 -10.73 -15.55 -4.98
N TRP A 396 -10.65 -14.21 -4.89
CA TRP A 396 -11.62 -13.29 -5.50
C TRP A 396 -11.67 -13.41 -7.02
N GLN A 397 -10.52 -13.48 -7.70
CA GLN A 397 -10.47 -13.71 -9.16
C GLN A 397 -11.15 -15.04 -9.52
N SER A 398 -10.90 -16.10 -8.76
CA SER A 398 -11.51 -17.42 -8.95
C SER A 398 -13.02 -17.44 -8.68
N ALA A 399 -13.52 -16.55 -7.82
CA ALA A 399 -14.96 -16.38 -7.57
C ALA A 399 -15.64 -15.57 -8.68
N VAL A 400 -14.98 -14.51 -9.18
CA VAL A 400 -15.47 -13.71 -10.31
C VAL A 400 -15.57 -14.56 -11.58
N GLU A 401 -14.60 -15.42 -11.87
CA GLU A 401 -14.66 -16.26 -13.07
C GLU A 401 -15.75 -17.34 -12.97
N ARG A 402 -16.00 -17.90 -11.78
CA ARG A 402 -17.18 -18.78 -11.54
C ARG A 402 -18.50 -18.04 -11.79
N SER A 403 -18.65 -16.83 -11.25
CA SER A 403 -19.86 -16.02 -11.47
C SER A 403 -20.05 -15.62 -12.94
N ARG A 404 -18.97 -15.38 -13.69
CA ARG A 404 -19.03 -15.17 -15.15
C ARG A 404 -19.52 -16.40 -15.89
N GLU A 405 -19.05 -17.59 -15.51
CA GLU A 405 -19.46 -18.84 -16.13
C GLU A 405 -20.92 -19.20 -15.82
N GLU A 406 -21.37 -19.00 -14.59
CA GLU A 406 -22.79 -19.10 -14.19
C GLU A 406 -23.67 -18.15 -15.03
N ASN A 407 -23.22 -16.89 -15.24
CA ASN A 407 -23.92 -15.94 -16.09
C ASN A 407 -23.97 -16.36 -17.57
N ARG A 408 -22.91 -16.98 -18.12
CA ARG A 408 -22.94 -17.58 -19.48
C ARG A 408 -23.97 -18.70 -19.55
N GLN A 409 -23.99 -19.61 -18.58
CA GLN A 409 -24.96 -20.70 -18.52
C GLN A 409 -26.41 -20.20 -18.41
N HIS A 410 -26.64 -19.13 -17.64
CA HIS A 410 -27.93 -18.45 -17.62
C HIS A 410 -28.30 -17.83 -18.97
N GLN A 411 -27.35 -17.19 -19.67
CA GLN A 411 -27.57 -16.61 -20.99
C GLN A 411 -27.91 -17.67 -22.04
N ASP A 412 -27.22 -18.82 -22.04
CA ASP A 412 -27.49 -19.93 -22.96
C ASP A 412 -28.83 -20.61 -22.65
N ASN A 413 -29.20 -20.75 -21.37
CA ASN A 413 -30.51 -21.25 -20.95
C ASN A 413 -31.64 -20.29 -21.41
N LEU A 414 -31.47 -18.99 -21.22
CA LEU A 414 -32.40 -17.98 -21.74
C LEU A 414 -32.53 -18.06 -23.27
N ARG A 415 -31.41 -18.15 -24.00
CA ARG A 415 -31.40 -18.29 -25.46
C ARG A 415 -32.12 -19.56 -25.93
N SER A 416 -31.93 -20.69 -25.23
CA SER A 416 -32.64 -21.94 -25.48
C SER A 416 -34.16 -21.80 -25.24
N LYS A 417 -34.55 -21.17 -24.13
CA LYS A 417 -35.96 -20.86 -23.82
C LYS A 417 -36.59 -19.93 -24.86
N THR A 418 -35.88 -18.89 -25.31
CA THR A 418 -36.35 -18.01 -26.41
C THR A 418 -36.57 -18.81 -27.69
N GLY A 419 -35.64 -19.67 -28.09
CA GLY A 419 -35.81 -20.54 -29.27
C GLY A 419 -36.99 -21.52 -29.14
N HIS A 420 -37.29 -21.98 -27.92
CA HIS A 420 -38.49 -22.78 -27.66
C HIS A 420 -39.78 -21.96 -27.78
N ILE A 421 -39.80 -20.72 -27.25
CA ILE A 421 -40.93 -19.79 -27.38
C ILE A 421 -41.20 -19.48 -28.86
N GLU A 422 -40.19 -19.13 -29.65
CA GLU A 422 -40.34 -18.91 -31.09
C GLU A 422 -40.94 -20.13 -31.82
N ASN A 423 -40.60 -21.34 -31.38
CA ASN A 423 -41.15 -22.57 -31.96
C ASN A 423 -42.62 -22.77 -31.58
N LEU A 424 -43.00 -22.46 -30.33
CA LEU A 424 -44.40 -22.46 -29.91
C LEU A 424 -45.23 -21.39 -30.63
N GLU A 425 -44.65 -20.21 -30.89
CA GLU A 425 -45.29 -19.15 -31.68
C GLU A 425 -45.54 -19.58 -33.14
N ARG A 426 -44.57 -20.25 -33.79
CA ARG A 426 -44.77 -20.84 -35.12
C ARG A 426 -45.89 -21.88 -35.13
N ASN A 427 -45.86 -22.83 -34.18
CA ASN A 427 -46.90 -23.86 -34.05
C ASN A 427 -48.29 -23.24 -33.80
N LEU A 428 -48.37 -22.20 -32.96
CA LEU A 428 -49.62 -21.47 -32.69
C LEU A 428 -50.15 -20.80 -33.97
N HIS A 429 -49.26 -20.21 -34.78
CA HIS A 429 -49.63 -19.58 -36.04
C HIS A 429 -50.10 -20.59 -37.09
N GLU A 430 -49.45 -21.76 -37.18
CA GLU A 430 -49.91 -22.87 -38.02
C GLU A 430 -51.31 -23.36 -37.61
N VAL A 431 -51.59 -23.51 -36.31
CA VAL A 431 -52.92 -23.89 -35.80
C VAL A 431 -53.96 -22.79 -36.10
N GLN A 432 -53.62 -21.51 -35.95
CA GLN A 432 -54.49 -20.40 -36.34
C GLN A 432 -54.80 -20.42 -37.86
N GLN A 433 -53.80 -20.72 -38.69
CA GLN A 433 -53.99 -20.86 -40.14
C GLN A 433 -54.91 -22.04 -40.48
N GLN A 434 -54.73 -23.20 -39.83
CA GLN A 434 -55.62 -24.35 -39.97
C GLN A 434 -57.05 -24.00 -39.53
N GLN A 435 -57.23 -23.27 -38.42
CA GLN A 435 -58.54 -22.81 -37.97
C GLN A 435 -59.22 -21.88 -38.99
N ALA A 436 -58.47 -20.95 -39.60
CA ALA A 436 -58.98 -20.06 -40.64
C ALA A 436 -59.42 -20.83 -41.91
N VAL A 437 -58.64 -21.85 -42.32
CA VAL A 437 -59.01 -22.73 -43.43
C VAL A 437 -60.27 -23.56 -43.10
N LEU A 438 -60.36 -24.12 -41.89
CA LEU A 438 -61.55 -24.85 -41.45
C LEU A 438 -62.80 -23.96 -41.39
N GLN A 439 -62.66 -22.69 -40.97
CA GLN A 439 -63.78 -21.73 -40.99
C GLN A 439 -64.28 -21.49 -42.42
N LEU A 440 -63.37 -21.27 -43.38
CA LEU A 440 -63.72 -21.09 -44.79
C LEU A 440 -64.44 -22.33 -45.37
N VAL A 441 -64.00 -23.54 -44.99
CA VAL A 441 -64.68 -24.80 -45.37
C VAL A 441 -66.06 -24.89 -44.73
N LEU A 442 -66.24 -24.50 -43.46
CA LEU A 442 -67.55 -24.46 -42.81
C LEU A 442 -68.50 -23.47 -43.50
N ASP A 443 -68.01 -22.29 -43.87
CA ASP A 443 -68.79 -21.27 -44.58
C ASP A 443 -69.22 -21.76 -45.98
N ASP A 444 -68.33 -22.41 -46.73
CA ASP A 444 -68.66 -23.08 -48.00
C ASP A 444 -69.73 -24.18 -47.83
N LYS A 445 -69.58 -25.03 -46.81
CA LYS A 445 -70.61 -26.06 -46.50
C LYS A 445 -71.94 -25.43 -46.09
N GLN A 446 -71.94 -24.32 -45.35
CA GLN A 446 -73.16 -23.61 -44.97
C GLN A 446 -73.86 -22.98 -46.18
N ASN A 447 -73.09 -22.40 -47.11
CA ASN A 447 -73.60 -21.88 -48.38
C ASN A 447 -74.19 -23.01 -49.25
N MET A 448 -73.52 -24.16 -49.32
CA MET A 448 -74.01 -25.35 -50.02
C MET A 448 -75.30 -25.89 -49.39
N ILE A 449 -75.41 -25.94 -48.05
CA ILE A 449 -76.64 -26.32 -47.35
C ILE A 449 -77.78 -25.36 -47.68
N THR A 450 -77.53 -24.05 -47.66
CA THR A 450 -78.53 -23.02 -48.01
C THR A 450 -79.02 -23.18 -49.45
N SER A 451 -78.10 -23.39 -50.40
CA SER A 451 -78.43 -23.65 -51.82
C SER A 451 -79.27 -24.93 -52.01
N LEU A 452 -78.93 -26.01 -51.30
CA LEU A 452 -79.72 -27.25 -51.32
C LEU A 452 -81.11 -27.06 -50.69
N GLN A 453 -81.23 -26.30 -49.61
CA GLN A 453 -82.51 -25.94 -49.00
C GLN A 453 -83.38 -25.10 -49.94
N GLU A 454 -82.81 -24.11 -50.64
CA GLU A 454 -83.52 -23.36 -51.67
C GLU A 454 -84.00 -24.26 -52.82
N SER A 455 -83.12 -25.15 -53.32
CA SER A 455 -83.48 -26.08 -54.39
C SER A 455 -84.60 -27.04 -53.95
N LEU A 456 -84.55 -27.54 -52.71
CA LEU A 456 -85.59 -28.37 -52.13
C LEU A 456 -86.92 -27.60 -52.01
N ASN A 457 -86.89 -26.35 -51.54
CA ASN A 457 -88.08 -25.51 -51.45
C ASN A 457 -88.70 -25.22 -52.84
N ARG A 458 -87.87 -25.02 -53.88
CA ARG A 458 -88.34 -24.84 -55.27
C ARG A 458 -89.01 -26.10 -55.81
N GLU A 459 -88.41 -27.29 -55.61
CA GLU A 459 -89.03 -28.55 -56.03
C GLU A 459 -90.28 -28.90 -55.20
N GLN A 460 -90.32 -28.58 -53.90
CA GLN A 460 -91.54 -28.69 -53.10
C GLN A 460 -92.66 -27.76 -53.61
N GLN A 461 -92.35 -26.52 -53.95
CA GLN A 461 -93.34 -25.59 -54.52
C GLN A 461 -93.83 -26.07 -55.89
N LYS A 462 -92.93 -26.51 -56.76
CA LYS A 462 -93.27 -27.13 -58.05
C LYS A 462 -94.11 -28.40 -57.90
N THR A 463 -93.86 -29.19 -56.84
CA THR A 463 -94.70 -30.35 -56.49
C THR A 463 -96.10 -29.89 -56.08
N LYS A 464 -96.24 -28.89 -55.19
CA LYS A 464 -97.53 -28.30 -54.82
C LYS A 464 -98.28 -27.70 -56.01
N ASP A 465 -97.57 -27.05 -56.93
CA ASP A 465 -98.16 -26.50 -58.16
C ASP A 465 -98.65 -27.61 -59.11
N LEU A 466 -97.91 -28.72 -59.19
CA LEU A 466 -98.32 -29.91 -59.95
C LEU A 466 -99.48 -30.64 -59.27
N GLU A 467 -99.50 -30.76 -57.95
CA GLU A 467 -100.64 -31.25 -57.17
C GLU A 467 -101.87 -30.37 -57.37
N GLY A 468 -101.73 -29.05 -57.36
CA GLY A 468 -102.80 -28.10 -57.66
C GLY A 468 -103.32 -28.23 -59.09
N LYS A 469 -102.42 -28.41 -60.08
CA LYS A 469 -102.80 -28.74 -61.47
C LYS A 469 -103.49 -30.11 -61.58
N LEU A 470 -103.06 -31.10 -60.80
CA LEU A 470 -103.67 -32.42 -60.76
C LEU A 470 -105.06 -32.36 -60.12
N ILE A 471 -105.23 -31.63 -59.02
CA ILE A 471 -106.51 -31.40 -58.34
C ILE A 471 -107.47 -30.66 -59.26
N THR A 472 -107.05 -29.57 -59.91
CA THR A 472 -107.90 -28.83 -60.84
C THR A 472 -108.26 -29.66 -62.09
N ASN A 473 -107.33 -30.44 -62.64
CA ASN A 473 -107.62 -31.38 -63.72
C ASN A 473 -108.59 -32.49 -63.26
N ASN A 474 -108.38 -33.07 -62.07
CA ASN A 474 -109.26 -34.09 -61.50
C ASN A 474 -110.65 -33.53 -61.15
N GLN A 475 -110.76 -32.27 -60.72
CA GLN A 475 -112.02 -31.55 -60.59
C GLN A 475 -112.68 -31.30 -61.96
N LEU A 476 -111.89 -30.95 -62.99
CA LEU A 476 -112.40 -30.76 -64.35
C LEU A 476 -112.91 -32.08 -64.93
N LEU A 477 -112.19 -33.18 -64.75
CA LEU A 477 -112.61 -34.54 -65.08
C LEU A 477 -113.85 -34.94 -64.27
N SER A 478 -113.87 -34.73 -62.95
CA SER A 478 -115.05 -35.00 -62.11
C SER A 478 -116.26 -34.15 -62.52
N LYS A 479 -116.04 -32.94 -63.02
CA LYS A 479 -117.09 -32.09 -63.60
C LYS A 479 -117.52 -32.60 -64.97
N ILE A 480 -116.62 -33.04 -65.84
CA ILE A 480 -116.94 -33.66 -67.14
C ILE A 480 -117.72 -34.97 -66.93
N TYR A 481 -117.25 -35.87 -66.06
CA TYR A 481 -117.95 -37.09 -65.67
C TYR A 481 -119.26 -36.79 -64.94
N GLY A 482 -119.31 -35.72 -64.14
CA GLY A 482 -120.51 -35.25 -63.45
C GLY A 482 -121.54 -34.60 -64.37
N ASP A 483 -121.10 -33.93 -65.45
CA ASP A 483 -121.98 -33.34 -66.45
C ASP A 483 -122.40 -34.40 -67.50
N LEU A 484 -121.54 -35.40 -67.78
CA LEU A 484 -121.94 -36.65 -68.44
C LEU A 484 -122.98 -37.40 -67.61
N SER A 485 -122.77 -37.61 -66.31
CA SER A 485 -123.72 -38.35 -65.48
C SER A 485 -125.03 -37.59 -65.27
N LYS A 486 -125.00 -36.26 -65.15
CA LYS A 486 -126.21 -35.40 -65.21
C LYS A 486 -126.93 -35.44 -66.56
N SER A 487 -126.22 -35.69 -67.67
CA SER A 487 -126.87 -35.94 -68.97
C SER A 487 -127.54 -37.32 -69.06
N LEU A 488 -127.20 -38.24 -68.13
CA LEU A 488 -127.58 -39.65 -68.19
C LEU A 488 -128.63 -40.07 -67.16
N SER A 489 -128.68 -39.49 -65.94
CA SER A 489 -129.72 -39.85 -64.97
C SER A 489 -129.86 -38.92 -63.75
N ASN A 490 -131.06 -38.98 -63.16
CA ASN A 490 -131.49 -38.36 -61.91
C ASN A 490 -132.31 -39.43 -61.14
N PRO A 491 -132.56 -39.31 -59.82
CA PRO A 491 -131.72 -39.56 -58.63
C PRO A 491 -132.19 -40.87 -57.89
N PRO A 492 -132.12 -41.10 -56.55
CA PRO A 492 -131.36 -40.52 -55.42
C PRO A 492 -130.69 -41.55 -54.44
N ALA A 493 -130.09 -41.03 -53.35
CA ALA A 493 -130.13 -41.54 -51.95
C ALA A 493 -129.09 -42.53 -51.33
N ALA A 494 -128.58 -42.08 -50.17
CA ALA A 494 -128.47 -42.76 -48.85
C ALA A 494 -127.18 -43.52 -48.36
N GLN A 495 -126.74 -43.11 -47.15
CA GLN A 495 -126.17 -43.91 -46.04
C GLN A 495 -124.77 -44.59 -46.22
N GLN A 496 -123.89 -44.77 -45.22
CA GLN A 496 -123.82 -44.33 -43.79
C GLN A 496 -122.39 -44.62 -43.24
N GLN A 497 -121.89 -43.80 -42.28
CA GLN A 497 -121.05 -44.18 -41.10
C GLN A 497 -119.70 -44.96 -41.30
N ASN A 498 -118.71 -44.99 -40.40
CA ASN A 498 -118.49 -44.37 -39.08
C ASN A 498 -116.97 -44.43 -38.71
N GLY A 499 -116.48 -43.47 -37.92
CA GLY A 499 -115.39 -43.63 -36.90
C GLY A 499 -113.98 -44.10 -37.33
N THR A 500 -112.90 -43.84 -36.59
CA THR A 500 -112.80 -43.46 -35.17
C THR A 500 -111.49 -42.69 -34.89
N LYS A 501 -111.51 -41.84 -33.85
CA LYS A 501 -110.33 -41.14 -33.27
C LYS A 501 -109.33 -42.11 -32.62
N LEU A 502 -108.09 -41.67 -32.43
CA LEU A 502 -107.25 -41.72 -31.20
C LEU A 502 -105.86 -41.13 -31.61
N ASN A 503 -105.30 -40.04 -31.09
CA ASN A 503 -105.18 -39.41 -29.75
C ASN A 503 -103.90 -39.80 -28.99
N GLY A 504 -103.12 -38.79 -28.61
CA GLY A 504 -102.01 -38.84 -27.64
C GLY A 504 -100.68 -39.43 -28.15
N THR A 505 -99.54 -39.21 -27.49
CA THR A 505 -99.09 -38.16 -26.54
C THR A 505 -97.58 -38.35 -26.30
N ASN A 506 -96.88 -37.31 -25.83
CA ASN A 506 -95.65 -37.32 -24.99
C ASN A 506 -94.61 -38.46 -25.12
N GLY A 507 -93.32 -38.10 -25.17
CA GLY A 507 -92.27 -39.09 -24.90
C GLY A 507 -90.83 -38.60 -25.00
N SER A 508 -90.40 -37.73 -24.09
CA SER A 508 -88.97 -37.49 -23.84
C SER A 508 -88.23 -38.80 -23.50
N ASN A 509 -87.07 -39.04 -24.09
CA ASN A 509 -85.80 -39.06 -23.32
C ASN A 509 -84.57 -39.23 -24.23
N GLY A 510 -83.46 -38.64 -23.80
CA GLY A 510 -82.21 -38.59 -24.58
C GLY A 510 -81.45 -39.91 -24.61
N HIS A 511 -80.75 -40.14 -25.71
CA HIS A 511 -79.78 -41.23 -25.83
C HIS A 511 -78.39 -40.69 -25.47
N VAL A 512 -77.87 -41.10 -24.31
CA VAL A 512 -76.45 -40.90 -23.97
C VAL A 512 -75.63 -41.85 -24.84
N VAL A 513 -74.60 -41.35 -25.53
CA VAL A 513 -73.64 -42.15 -26.29
C VAL A 513 -72.22 -41.60 -26.08
N ASN A 514 -71.35 -42.45 -25.53
CA ASN A 514 -69.88 -42.41 -25.50
C ASN A 514 -69.17 -41.04 -25.40
N GLY A 515 -68.89 -40.62 -24.18
CA GLY A 515 -67.66 -39.90 -23.88
C GLY A 515 -66.50 -40.87 -23.63
N ASN A 516 -65.68 -41.16 -24.64
CA ASN A 516 -64.40 -41.83 -24.44
C ASN A 516 -63.41 -40.84 -23.81
N GLY A 517 -63.29 -40.88 -22.48
CA GLY A 517 -62.28 -40.12 -21.74
C GLY A 517 -60.88 -40.67 -22.03
N PHE A 518 -60.17 -40.04 -22.96
CA PHE A 518 -58.81 -40.41 -23.32
C PHE A 518 -57.84 -39.89 -22.24
N ASN A 519 -57.04 -40.78 -21.65
CA ASN A 519 -55.96 -40.40 -20.74
C ASN A 519 -54.88 -39.63 -21.51
N LEU A 520 -54.51 -38.44 -21.03
CA LEU A 520 -53.14 -37.93 -21.20
C LEU A 520 -52.60 -37.47 -19.85
N ALA A 521 -51.65 -38.24 -19.33
CA ALA A 521 -50.78 -37.78 -18.27
C ALA A 521 -49.80 -36.74 -18.84
N GLY A 522 -49.78 -35.55 -18.24
CA GLY A 522 -48.78 -34.51 -18.51
C GLY A 522 -47.90 -34.32 -17.29
N SER A 523 -46.78 -35.03 -17.23
CA SER A 523 -45.76 -34.89 -16.17
C SER A 523 -44.51 -34.23 -16.71
N ASN A 524 -43.97 -33.26 -15.94
CA ASN A 524 -42.67 -32.60 -16.11
C ASN A 524 -42.58 -31.64 -17.33
N HIS A 525 -41.87 -30.51 -17.27
CA HIS A 525 -40.85 -30.07 -16.31
C HIS A 525 -41.17 -28.72 -15.64
#